data_AF-A0A1S1V7M7-F1
#
_entry.id   AF-A0A1S1V7M7-F1
#
_cell.length_a   1.000
_cell.length_b   1.000
_cell.length_c   1.000
_cell.angle_alpha   90.00
_cell.angle_beta   90.00
_cell.angle_gamma   90.00
#
_symmetry.space_group_name_H-M   'P 1'
#
loop_
_entity.id
_entity.type
_entity.pdbx_description
1 polymer ?
#
loop_
_entity_poly.entity_id
_entity_poly.type
_entity_poly.pdbx_seq_one_letter_code
_entity_poly.pdbx_strand_id
1 'polypeptide(L)'
;MFTPIDIQKKEFSKSFKGYKETEVDSFLDELTIDYEKLFRENVELKDKLSMMTEQIKHYSSIEQTIQKTLVMAQGTAEEVTLNARKKAELIIEDAEKECRKRSESGNEELRKIKEEYDRLKKEMMIYKTKCKSIISSQLAMIESELEEFSFGEMSSDFEAEGEQEQLSEQEIESETEVAEASTEIACEADSTASEKPDMAEDMYSTRRIDISGGVSGA
;
A
#
# COMPACT_ATOMS: atom_id res chain seq x y z
N MET A 1 74.91 -21.60 0.60
CA MET A 1 74.76 -22.35 1.87
C MET A 1 75.24 -23.76 1.59
N PHE A 2 76.04 -24.35 2.47
CA PHE A 2 76.52 -25.73 2.31
C PHE A 2 75.40 -26.70 2.65
N THR A 3 75.34 -27.83 1.95
CA THR A 3 74.47 -28.96 2.29
C THR A 3 75.21 -29.93 3.22
N PRO A 4 74.51 -30.82 3.95
CA PRO A 4 75.17 -31.87 4.73
C PRO A 4 76.17 -32.70 3.91
N ILE A 5 75.86 -32.94 2.62
CA ILE A 5 76.75 -33.60 1.65
C ILE A 5 78.02 -32.80 1.35
N ASP A 6 77.93 -31.47 1.33
CA ASP A 6 79.09 -30.60 1.08
C ASP A 6 80.05 -30.58 2.27
N ILE A 7 79.56 -30.83 3.49
CA ILE A 7 80.37 -30.95 4.71
C ILE A 7 81.12 -32.28 4.69
N GLN A 8 80.45 -33.38 4.36
CA GLN A 8 81.08 -34.71 4.25
C GLN A 8 82.16 -34.79 3.16
N LYS A 9 81.99 -34.08 2.05
CA LYS A 9 82.95 -34.08 0.93
C LYS A 9 84.08 -33.05 1.12
N LYS A 10 84.15 -32.38 2.27
CA LYS A 10 85.11 -31.31 2.48
C LYS A 10 86.49 -31.85 2.79
N GLU A 11 87.42 -31.69 1.86
CA GLU A 11 88.84 -31.99 2.08
C GLU A 11 89.60 -30.75 2.59
N PHE A 12 90.50 -30.97 3.55
CA PHE A 12 91.38 -29.95 4.13
C PHE A 12 92.84 -30.15 3.67
N SER A 13 93.56 -29.05 3.44
CA SER A 13 94.98 -29.10 3.09
C SER A 13 95.86 -29.38 4.33
N LYS A 14 96.89 -30.22 4.17
CA LYS A 14 97.82 -30.57 5.26
C LYS A 14 98.85 -29.46 5.48
N SER A 15 99.14 -29.13 6.74
CA SER A 15 100.14 -28.13 7.14
C SER A 15 101.00 -28.65 8.29
N PHE A 16 102.27 -28.20 8.39
CA PHE A 16 103.27 -28.69 9.36
C PHE A 16 102.89 -28.43 10.84
N LYS A 17 101.89 -27.58 11.09
CA LYS A 17 101.23 -27.34 12.38
C LYS A 17 99.73 -27.20 12.11
N GLY A 18 98.96 -28.24 12.41
CA GLY A 18 97.52 -28.29 12.13
C GLY A 18 96.76 -29.13 13.16
N TYR A 19 95.44 -29.11 13.06
CA TYR A 19 94.58 -29.96 13.87
C TYR A 19 94.74 -31.43 13.48
N LYS A 20 94.43 -32.32 14.42
CA LYS A 20 94.54 -33.76 14.22
C LYS A 20 93.37 -34.27 13.37
N GLU A 21 93.68 -34.87 12.22
CA GLU A 21 92.70 -35.32 11.22
C GLU A 21 91.57 -36.15 11.84
N THR A 22 91.90 -37.15 12.68
CA THR A 22 90.89 -38.03 13.30
C THR A 22 89.91 -37.33 14.24
N GLU A 23 90.34 -36.27 14.94
CA GLU A 23 89.46 -35.51 15.84
C GLU A 23 88.57 -34.55 15.04
N VAL A 24 89.09 -33.99 13.95
CA VAL A 24 88.32 -33.15 13.03
C VAL A 24 87.26 -34.00 12.31
N ASP A 25 87.61 -35.20 11.82
CA ASP A 25 86.67 -36.09 11.13
C ASP A 25 85.52 -36.52 12.06
N SER A 26 85.82 -36.93 13.30
CA SER A 26 84.79 -37.29 14.28
C SER A 26 83.84 -36.13 14.60
N PHE A 27 84.37 -34.89 14.65
CA PHE A 27 83.55 -33.70 14.86
C PHE A 27 82.69 -33.37 13.63
N LEU A 28 83.23 -33.54 12.41
CA LEU A 28 82.49 -33.32 11.17
C LEU A 28 81.37 -34.34 10.96
N ASP A 29 81.55 -35.59 11.41
CA ASP A 29 80.50 -36.61 11.40
C ASP A 29 79.33 -36.21 12.32
N GLU A 30 79.62 -35.82 13.57
CA GLU A 30 78.60 -35.34 14.52
C GLU A 30 77.91 -34.07 14.01
N LEU A 31 78.69 -33.11 13.50
CA LEU A 31 78.18 -31.88 12.89
C LEU A 31 77.28 -32.18 11.68
N THR A 32 77.63 -33.16 10.85
CA THR A 32 76.84 -33.54 9.67
C THR A 32 75.47 -34.06 10.09
N ILE A 33 75.39 -34.90 11.13
CA ILE A 33 74.12 -35.45 11.64
C ILE A 33 73.21 -34.33 12.14
N ASP A 34 73.73 -33.44 12.98
CA ASP A 34 72.96 -32.33 13.53
C ASP A 34 72.54 -31.34 12.43
N TYR A 35 73.43 -31.06 11.48
CA TYR A 35 73.15 -30.17 10.35
C TYR A 35 72.11 -30.77 9.40
N GLU A 36 72.12 -32.09 9.16
CA GLU A 36 71.10 -32.77 8.37
C GLU A 36 69.72 -32.67 9.05
N LYS A 37 69.66 -32.91 10.36
CA LYS A 37 68.43 -32.76 11.14
C LYS A 37 67.87 -31.34 11.03
N LEU A 38 68.73 -30.34 11.26
CA LEU A 38 68.35 -28.93 11.17
C LEU A 38 67.91 -28.54 9.75
N PHE A 39 68.60 -29.05 8.73
CA PHE A 39 68.27 -28.80 7.33
C PHE A 39 66.91 -29.38 6.97
N ARG A 40 66.63 -30.63 7.39
CA ARG A 40 65.34 -31.29 7.16
C ARG A 40 64.19 -30.53 7.84
N GLU A 41 64.37 -30.16 9.11
CA GLU A 41 63.38 -29.37 9.85
C GLU A 41 63.15 -28.01 9.18
N ASN A 42 64.21 -27.36 8.67
CA ASN A 42 64.08 -26.10 7.95
C ASN A 42 63.26 -26.22 6.66
N VAL A 43 63.47 -27.31 5.90
CA VAL A 43 62.68 -27.61 4.70
C VAL A 43 61.21 -27.85 5.07
N GLU A 44 60.94 -28.70 6.06
CA GLU A 44 59.56 -28.98 6.51
C GLU A 44 58.84 -27.72 7.02
N LEU A 45 59.55 -26.86 7.76
CA LEU A 45 59.00 -25.58 8.23
C LEU A 45 58.71 -24.63 7.07
N LYS A 46 59.59 -24.57 6.06
CA LYS A 46 59.36 -23.76 4.85
C LYS A 46 58.15 -24.25 4.06
N ASP A 47 58.00 -25.56 3.92
CA ASP A 47 56.85 -26.16 3.22
C ASP A 47 55.54 -25.87 3.96
N LYS A 48 55.52 -26.03 5.29
CA LYS A 48 54.36 -25.64 6.13
C LYS A 48 54.05 -24.15 6.01
N LEU A 49 55.08 -23.29 6.03
CA LEU A 49 54.90 -21.85 5.90
C LEU A 49 54.32 -21.50 4.52
N SER A 50 54.78 -22.15 3.46
CA SER A 50 54.24 -22.00 2.12
C SER A 50 52.75 -22.39 2.07
N MET A 51 52.39 -23.58 2.57
CA MET A 51 50.99 -24.03 2.65
C MET A 51 50.10 -23.07 3.43
N MET A 52 50.54 -22.64 4.62
CA MET A 52 49.78 -21.72 5.46
C MET A 52 49.60 -20.35 4.79
N THR A 53 50.64 -19.87 4.11
CA THR A 53 50.59 -18.62 3.35
C THR A 53 49.58 -18.69 2.21
N GLU A 54 49.51 -19.83 1.51
CA GLU A 54 48.53 -20.06 0.45
C GLU A 54 47.10 -20.12 0.99
N GLN A 55 46.89 -20.79 2.12
CA GLN A 55 45.59 -20.80 2.81
C GLN A 55 45.15 -19.40 3.24
N ILE A 56 46.05 -18.60 3.81
CA ILE A 56 45.75 -17.20 4.17
C ILE A 56 45.34 -16.40 2.95
N LYS A 57 46.03 -16.54 1.81
CA LYS A 57 45.65 -15.88 0.55
C LYS A 57 44.27 -16.31 0.08
N HIS A 58 43.96 -17.61 0.18
CA HIS A 58 42.65 -18.14 -0.18
C HIS A 58 41.54 -17.54 0.68
N TYR A 59 41.71 -17.53 2.01
CA TYR A 59 40.74 -16.94 2.93
C TYR A 59 40.58 -15.43 2.73
N SER A 60 41.68 -14.71 2.49
CA SER A 60 41.63 -13.27 2.18
C SER A 60 40.85 -12.98 0.90
N SER A 61 41.00 -13.81 -0.15
CA SER A 61 40.21 -13.69 -1.38
C SER A 61 38.70 -13.94 -1.14
N ILE A 62 38.38 -14.93 -0.31
CA ILE A 62 37.00 -15.22 0.07
C ILE A 62 36.41 -14.04 0.85
N GLU A 63 37.13 -13.50 1.83
CA GLU A 63 36.71 -12.35 2.62
C GLU A 63 36.42 -11.14 1.73
N GLN A 64 37.31 -10.82 0.79
CA GLN A 64 37.09 -9.74 -0.17
C GLN A 64 35.85 -9.97 -1.04
N THR A 65 35.60 -11.22 -1.43
CA THR A 65 34.42 -11.59 -2.22
C THR A 65 33.15 -11.41 -1.39
N ILE A 66 33.15 -11.88 -0.15
CA ILE A 66 32.02 -11.72 0.78
C ILE A 66 31.74 -10.23 1.02
N GLN A 67 32.77 -9.42 1.26
CA GLN A 67 32.63 -7.99 1.47
C GLN A 67 32.01 -7.29 0.24
N LYS A 68 32.48 -7.63 -0.97
CA LYS A 68 31.90 -7.11 -2.21
C LYS A 68 30.45 -7.54 -2.39
N THR A 69 30.15 -8.81 -2.15
CA THR A 69 28.78 -9.33 -2.25
C THR A 69 27.85 -8.68 -1.22
N LEU A 70 28.33 -8.41 0.00
CA LEU A 70 27.55 -7.73 1.03
C LEU A 70 27.20 -6.30 0.61
N VAL A 71 28.18 -5.55 0.09
CA VAL A 71 27.96 -4.19 -0.40
C VAL A 71 27.00 -4.18 -1.59
N MET A 72 27.14 -5.13 -2.53
CA MET A 72 26.20 -5.27 -3.65
C MET A 72 24.78 -5.65 -3.19
N ALA A 73 24.67 -6.55 -2.21
CA ALA A 73 23.37 -6.94 -1.66
C ALA A 73 22.69 -5.76 -0.96
N GLN A 74 23.44 -4.98 -0.18
CA GLN A 74 22.94 -3.75 0.42
C GLN A 74 22.48 -2.74 -0.63
N GLY A 75 23.31 -2.48 -1.65
CA GLY A 75 22.95 -1.56 -2.74
C GLY A 75 21.70 -2.00 -3.50
N THR A 76 21.59 -3.30 -3.80
CA THR A 76 20.39 -3.87 -4.44
C THR A 76 19.16 -3.73 -3.54
N ALA A 77 19.28 -3.99 -2.24
CA ALA A 77 18.18 -3.84 -1.30
C ALA A 77 17.70 -2.38 -1.23
N GLU A 78 18.62 -1.43 -1.11
CA GLU A 78 18.32 0.01 -1.14
C GLU A 78 17.64 0.40 -2.45
N GLU A 79 18.14 -0.05 -3.60
CA GLU A 79 17.54 0.21 -4.91
C GLU A 79 16.11 -0.34 -5.02
N VAL A 80 15.87 -1.57 -4.56
CA VAL A 80 14.54 -2.18 -4.53
C VAL A 80 13.59 -1.35 -3.67
N THR A 81 14.02 -0.92 -2.48
CA THR A 81 13.18 -0.08 -1.61
C THR A 81 12.89 1.29 -2.22
N LEU A 82 13.88 1.91 -2.87
CA LEU A 82 13.71 3.20 -3.55
C LEU A 82 12.73 3.08 -4.72
N ASN A 83 12.87 2.04 -5.54
CA ASN A 83 11.97 1.78 -6.67
C ASN A 83 10.55 1.46 -6.21
N ALA A 84 10.40 0.69 -5.12
CA ALA A 84 9.10 0.42 -4.53
C ALA A 84 8.42 1.70 -4.02
N ARG A 85 9.17 2.58 -3.35
CA ARG A 85 8.66 3.90 -2.89
C ARG A 85 8.21 4.77 -4.06
N LYS A 86 9.03 4.91 -5.09
CA LYS A 86 8.66 5.67 -6.30
C LYS A 86 7.42 5.12 -6.97
N LYS A 87 7.30 3.79 -7.08
CA LYS A 87 6.09 3.15 -7.63
C LYS A 87 4.87 3.41 -6.76
N ALA A 88 5.00 3.35 -5.44
CA ALA A 88 3.91 3.65 -4.52
C ALA A 88 3.45 5.11 -4.65
N GLU A 89 4.39 6.06 -4.72
CA GLU A 89 4.08 7.48 -4.96
C GLU A 89 3.33 7.69 -6.28
N LEU A 90 3.79 7.08 -7.37
CA LEU A 90 3.09 7.15 -8.66
C LEU A 90 1.69 6.54 -8.60
N ILE A 91 1.51 5.40 -7.93
CA ILE A 91 0.19 4.78 -7.76
C ILE A 91 -0.75 5.72 -6.99
N ILE A 92 -0.25 6.37 -5.93
CA ILE A 92 -1.04 7.33 -5.15
C ILE A 92 -1.41 8.54 -6.02
N GLU A 93 -0.45 9.10 -6.75
CA GLU A 93 -0.68 10.24 -7.65
C GLU A 93 -1.72 9.93 -8.73
N ASP A 94 -1.60 8.77 -9.39
CA ASP A 94 -2.54 8.29 -10.40
C ASP A 94 -3.93 8.04 -9.80
N ALA A 95 -4.00 7.39 -8.64
CA ALA A 95 -5.25 7.15 -7.94
C ALA A 95 -5.96 8.45 -7.57
N GLU A 96 -5.23 9.43 -7.02
CA GLU A 96 -5.79 10.74 -6.70
C GLU A 96 -6.31 11.46 -7.94
N LYS A 97 -5.57 11.40 -9.06
CA LYS A 97 -5.98 12.03 -10.31
C LYS A 97 -7.26 11.41 -10.85
N GLU A 98 -7.37 10.08 -10.83
CA GLU A 98 -8.58 9.38 -11.26
C GLU A 98 -9.75 9.64 -10.30
N CYS A 99 -9.53 9.69 -8.99
CA CYS A 99 -10.55 10.06 -8.01
C CYS A 99 -11.06 11.49 -8.21
N ARG A 100 -10.16 12.45 -8.46
CA ARG A 100 -10.53 13.84 -8.78
C ARG A 100 -11.39 13.89 -10.04
N LYS A 101 -10.94 13.26 -11.12
CA LYS A 101 -11.68 13.19 -12.39
C LYS A 101 -13.05 12.54 -12.24
N ARG A 102 -13.14 11.44 -11.47
CA ARG A 102 -14.42 10.75 -11.20
C ARG A 102 -15.37 11.65 -10.41
N SER A 103 -14.85 12.36 -9.41
CA SER A 103 -15.65 13.28 -8.59
C SER A 103 -16.16 14.46 -9.40
N GLU A 104 -15.31 15.06 -10.24
CA GLU A 104 -15.70 16.12 -11.17
C GLU A 104 -16.80 15.66 -12.14
N SER A 105 -16.64 14.48 -12.75
CA SER A 105 -17.66 13.89 -13.62
C SER A 105 -18.98 13.66 -12.89
N GLY A 106 -18.92 13.10 -11.67
CA GLY A 106 -20.11 12.85 -10.86
C GLY A 106 -20.83 14.14 -10.45
N ASN A 107 -20.08 15.18 -10.09
CA ASN A 107 -20.64 16.49 -9.76
C ASN A 107 -21.32 17.15 -10.95
N GLU A 108 -20.74 17.03 -12.15
CA GLU A 108 -21.33 17.56 -13.38
C GLU A 108 -22.62 16.81 -13.75
N GLU A 109 -22.66 15.49 -13.60
CA GLU A 109 -23.88 14.71 -13.79
C GLU A 109 -24.96 15.08 -12.76
N LEU A 110 -24.59 15.19 -11.48
CA LEU A 110 -25.51 15.60 -10.41
C LEU A 110 -26.08 17.00 -10.67
N ARG A 111 -25.25 17.92 -11.17
CA ARG A 111 -25.69 19.25 -11.57
C ARG A 111 -26.73 19.19 -12.70
N LYS A 112 -26.47 18.41 -13.76
CA LYS A 112 -27.43 18.23 -14.86
C LYS A 112 -28.76 17.66 -14.39
N ILE A 113 -28.73 16.62 -13.57
CA ILE A 113 -29.94 16.01 -12.99
C ILE A 113 -30.72 17.04 -12.17
N LYS A 114 -30.02 17.86 -11.37
CA LYS A 114 -30.67 18.92 -10.58
C LYS A 114 -31.32 19.99 -11.47
N GLU A 115 -30.63 20.42 -12.52
CA GLU A 115 -31.18 21.38 -13.50
C GLU A 115 -32.42 20.80 -14.21
N GLU A 116 -32.39 19.54 -14.61
CA GLU A 116 -33.54 18.83 -15.21
C GLU A 116 -34.71 18.67 -14.21
N TYR A 117 -34.41 18.32 -12.96
CA TYR A 117 -35.40 18.23 -11.89
C TYR A 117 -36.10 19.56 -11.64
N ASP A 118 -35.34 20.65 -11.52
CA ASP A 118 -35.89 22.00 -11.31
C ASP A 118 -36.73 22.46 -12.51
N ARG A 119 -36.33 22.10 -13.74
CA ARG A 119 -37.11 22.34 -14.94
C ARG A 119 -38.44 21.57 -14.89
N LEU A 120 -38.40 20.27 -14.63
CA LEU A 120 -39.60 19.43 -14.58
C LEU A 120 -40.57 19.90 -13.50
N LYS A 121 -40.06 20.32 -12.34
CA LYS A 121 -40.84 20.89 -11.25
C LYS A 121 -41.58 22.17 -11.68
N LYS A 122 -40.93 23.05 -12.43
CA LYS A 122 -41.57 24.25 -13.00
C LYS A 122 -42.65 23.90 -14.01
N GLU A 123 -42.37 22.94 -14.91
CA GLU A 123 -43.36 22.45 -15.88
C GLU A 123 -44.61 21.87 -15.18
N MET A 124 -44.41 21.09 -14.11
CA MET A 124 -45.48 20.55 -13.27
C MET A 124 -46.29 21.65 -12.57
N MET A 125 -45.62 22.68 -12.04
CA MET A 125 -46.30 23.82 -11.38
C MET A 125 -47.16 24.60 -12.37
N ILE A 126 -46.66 24.85 -13.59
CA ILE A 126 -47.42 25.49 -14.66
C ILE A 126 -48.64 24.63 -15.04
N TYR A 127 -48.46 23.32 -15.17
CA TYR A 127 -49.56 22.40 -15.46
C TYR A 127 -50.64 22.43 -14.37
N LYS A 128 -50.26 22.36 -13.09
CA LYS A 128 -51.19 22.45 -11.95
C LYS A 128 -51.98 23.76 -11.97
N THR A 129 -51.33 24.89 -12.24
CA THR A 129 -51.98 26.20 -12.36
C THR A 129 -52.97 26.26 -13.53
N LYS A 130 -52.60 25.68 -14.69
CA LYS A 130 -53.50 25.58 -15.85
C LYS A 130 -54.75 24.76 -15.52
N CYS A 131 -54.59 23.59 -14.91
CA CYS A 131 -55.71 22.75 -14.49
C CYS A 131 -56.61 23.47 -13.48
N LYS A 132 -56.02 24.12 -12.45
CA LYS A 132 -56.78 24.89 -11.47
C LYS A 132 -57.57 26.02 -12.13
N SER A 133 -56.95 26.76 -13.06
CA SER A 133 -57.62 27.85 -13.79
C SER A 133 -58.82 27.34 -14.61
N ILE A 134 -58.67 26.22 -15.33
CA ILE A 134 -59.76 25.62 -16.09
C ILE A 134 -60.92 25.21 -15.16
N ILE A 135 -60.61 24.50 -14.07
CA ILE A 135 -61.63 24.04 -13.11
C ILE A 135 -62.33 25.23 -12.43
N SER A 136 -61.57 26.21 -11.94
CA SER A 136 -62.14 27.41 -11.31
C SER A 136 -62.99 28.23 -12.29
N SER A 137 -62.58 28.33 -13.56
CA SER A 137 -63.39 29.00 -14.59
C SER A 137 -64.68 28.23 -14.87
N GLN A 138 -64.65 26.90 -14.90
CA GLN A 138 -65.84 26.07 -15.10
C GLN A 138 -66.79 26.17 -13.89
N LEU A 139 -66.25 26.16 -12.68
CA LEU A 139 -67.03 26.37 -11.45
C LEU A 139 -67.70 27.74 -11.45
N ALA A 140 -66.97 28.81 -11.76
CA ALA A 140 -67.53 30.16 -11.83
C ALA A 140 -68.65 30.29 -12.88
N MET A 141 -68.54 29.58 -14.02
CA MET A 141 -69.62 29.52 -15.02
C MET A 141 -70.87 28.84 -14.46
N ILE A 142 -70.71 27.71 -13.77
CA ILE A 142 -71.83 26.99 -13.16
C ILE A 142 -72.46 27.81 -12.03
N GLU A 143 -71.67 28.44 -11.17
CA GLU A 143 -72.16 29.32 -10.10
C GLU A 143 -72.97 30.48 -10.69
N SER A 144 -72.49 31.11 -11.78
CA SER A 144 -73.23 32.16 -12.50
C SER A 144 -74.53 31.64 -13.12
N GLU A 145 -74.54 30.46 -13.73
CA GLU A 145 -75.77 29.83 -14.26
C GLU A 145 -76.76 29.48 -13.14
N LEU A 146 -76.25 29.08 -11.97
CA LEU A 146 -77.07 28.72 -10.81
C LEU A 146 -77.69 29.97 -10.16
N GLU A 147 -76.97 31.10 -10.12
CA GLU A 147 -77.52 32.39 -9.72
C GLU A 147 -78.62 32.87 -10.70
N GLU A 148 -78.43 32.71 -12.02
CA GLU A 148 -79.46 33.01 -13.03
C GLU A 148 -80.69 32.10 -12.90
N PHE A 149 -80.51 30.82 -12.57
CA PHE A 149 -81.61 29.90 -12.25
C PHE A 149 -82.32 30.27 -10.93
N SER A 150 -81.58 30.73 -9.91
CA SER A 150 -82.15 31.13 -8.62
C SER A 150 -83.01 32.38 -8.70
N PHE A 151 -82.76 33.27 -9.67
CA PHE A 151 -83.60 34.46 -9.91
C PHE A 151 -84.93 34.12 -10.62
N GLY A 152 -85.05 32.91 -11.20
CA GLY A 152 -86.24 32.43 -11.91
C GLY A 152 -87.33 31.83 -11.01
N GLU A 153 -87.03 31.43 -9.78
CA GLU A 153 -87.99 30.87 -8.82
C GLU A 153 -87.81 31.47 -7.42
N MET A 154 -88.10 32.77 -7.25
CA MET A 154 -88.58 33.30 -5.96
C MET A 154 -89.29 34.65 -6.15
N SER A 155 -90.50 34.63 -6.72
CA SER A 155 -91.53 35.64 -6.45
C SER A 155 -92.81 34.95 -5.99
N SER A 156 -92.74 34.38 -4.78
CA SER A 156 -93.93 34.02 -4.03
C SER A 156 -93.62 34.19 -2.55
N ASP A 157 -94.14 35.30 -2.02
CA ASP A 157 -94.33 35.66 -0.63
C ASP A 157 -94.19 34.50 0.38
N PHE A 158 -93.22 34.61 1.29
CA PHE A 158 -93.38 34.11 2.66
C PHE A 158 -92.48 34.88 3.63
N GLU A 159 -93.10 35.35 4.71
CA GLU A 159 -92.50 36.10 5.82
C GLU A 159 -91.60 35.23 6.71
N ALA A 160 -90.83 35.93 7.54
CA ALA A 160 -89.80 35.47 8.45
C ALA A 160 -90.15 34.32 9.40
N GLU A 161 -89.16 33.46 9.63
CA GLU A 161 -88.65 32.92 10.91
C GLU A 161 -87.40 32.10 10.50
N GLY A 162 -86.18 32.33 11.01
CA GLY A 162 -85.84 32.31 12.43
C GLY A 162 -85.43 30.90 12.83
N GLU A 163 -84.28 30.39 12.36
CA GLU A 163 -83.44 29.35 12.99
C GLU A 163 -82.34 28.88 12.01
N GLN A 164 -81.07 28.97 12.41
CA GLN A 164 -80.03 27.92 12.30
C GLN A 164 -78.98 28.27 13.36
N GLU A 165 -78.88 27.54 14.47
CA GLU A 165 -78.35 26.17 14.58
C GLU A 165 -76.87 26.13 14.17
N GLN A 166 -76.03 25.94 15.19
CA GLN A 166 -74.58 25.85 15.11
C GLN A 166 -74.16 24.67 14.24
N LEU A 167 -73.31 24.92 13.24
CA LEU A 167 -72.44 23.89 12.66
C LEU A 167 -71.00 24.39 12.73
N SER A 168 -70.18 23.50 13.28
CA SER A 168 -68.85 23.64 13.83
C SER A 168 -67.78 23.97 12.79
N GLU A 169 -66.87 24.87 13.18
CA GLU A 169 -65.49 24.92 12.67
C GLU A 169 -64.76 23.61 13.03
N GLN A 170 -64.92 22.58 12.22
CA GLN A 170 -64.10 21.37 12.31
C GLN A 170 -63.95 20.79 10.91
N GLU A 171 -63.11 21.42 10.07
CA GLU A 171 -62.44 20.76 8.93
C GLU A 171 -61.42 21.67 8.18
N ILE A 172 -60.64 22.51 8.87
CA ILE A 172 -59.51 23.25 8.22
C ILE A 172 -58.16 23.07 8.96
N GLU A 173 -58.09 22.28 10.04
CA GLU A 173 -56.81 21.92 10.68
C GLU A 173 -56.47 20.45 10.43
N SER A 174 -56.15 20.07 9.19
CA SER A 174 -55.48 18.78 8.94
C SER A 174 -54.59 18.72 7.69
N GLU A 175 -54.14 19.84 7.14
CA GLU A 175 -53.09 19.83 6.09
C GLU A 175 -51.91 20.77 6.35
N THR A 176 -51.81 21.40 7.52
CA THR A 176 -50.65 22.22 7.93
C THR A 176 -49.61 21.47 8.77
N GLU A 177 -49.78 20.17 9.03
CA GLU A 177 -48.83 19.37 9.82
C GLU A 177 -47.91 18.44 8.99
N VAL A 178 -48.01 18.41 7.67
CA VAL A 178 -47.06 17.64 6.81
C VAL A 178 -45.88 18.49 6.32
N ALA A 179 -45.86 19.80 6.64
CA ALA A 179 -44.83 20.72 6.17
C ALA A 179 -43.62 20.87 7.10
N GLU A 180 -43.68 20.41 8.36
CA GLU A 180 -42.54 20.54 9.30
C GLU A 180 -41.82 19.21 9.60
N ALA A 181 -42.42 18.05 9.30
CA ALA A 181 -41.79 16.73 9.55
C ALA A 181 -40.74 16.30 8.51
N SER A 182 -40.46 17.10 7.47
CA SER A 182 -39.42 16.80 6.46
C SER A 182 -38.14 17.62 6.61
N THR A 183 -38.02 18.44 7.67
CA THR A 183 -36.86 19.33 7.86
C THR A 183 -35.94 18.94 9.02
N GLU A 184 -36.16 17.80 9.67
CA GLU A 184 -35.29 17.31 10.77
C GLU A 184 -34.47 16.04 10.46
N ILE A 185 -34.52 15.47 9.24
CA ILE A 185 -33.68 14.31 8.86
C ILE A 185 -32.40 14.71 8.09
N ALA A 186 -32.05 16.00 8.05
CA ALA A 186 -30.84 16.46 7.35
C ALA A 186 -29.73 17.05 8.26
N CYS A 187 -29.86 16.92 9.58
CA CYS A 187 -28.98 17.63 10.53
C CYS A 187 -28.31 16.71 11.58
N GLU A 188 -28.23 15.40 11.40
CA GLU A 188 -27.44 14.52 12.27
C GLU A 188 -26.77 13.39 11.47
N ALA A 189 -25.80 13.75 10.63
CA ALA A 189 -24.88 12.76 10.04
C ALA A 189 -23.49 13.33 9.72
N ASP A 190 -23.06 14.41 10.38
CA ASP A 190 -21.70 14.96 10.19
C ASP A 190 -21.07 15.50 11.48
N SER A 191 -21.11 14.69 12.55
CA SER A 191 -20.33 15.01 13.76
C SER A 191 -19.83 13.83 14.58
N THR A 192 -19.61 12.64 13.99
CA THR A 192 -18.80 11.59 14.67
C THR A 192 -18.17 10.61 13.67
N ALA A 193 -16.95 10.89 13.21
CA ALA A 193 -15.96 9.86 12.82
C ALA A 193 -14.59 10.50 12.55
N SER A 194 -14.06 11.21 13.55
CA SER A 194 -12.61 11.33 13.72
C SER A 194 -12.18 10.17 14.60
N GLU A 195 -11.91 9.00 14.02
CA GLU A 195 -11.10 7.96 14.67
C GLU A 195 -10.51 7.04 13.59
N LYS A 196 -9.18 6.96 13.57
CA LYS A 196 -8.38 6.15 12.65
C LYS A 196 -8.65 4.66 12.91
N PRO A 197 -8.78 3.80 11.88
CA PRO A 197 -8.59 2.37 12.09
C PRO A 197 -7.09 2.08 12.07
N ASP A 198 -6.54 1.80 13.24
CA ASP A 198 -5.28 1.07 13.40
C ASP A 198 -5.55 -0.39 12.99
N MET A 199 -5.12 -0.75 11.77
CA MET A 199 -5.21 -2.11 11.23
C MET A 199 -3.82 -2.52 10.73
N ALA A 200 -2.86 -2.51 11.65
CA ALA A 200 -1.75 -3.45 11.60
C ALA A 200 -2.18 -4.73 12.35
N GLU A 201 -1.67 -5.88 11.88
CA GLU A 201 -1.85 -7.23 12.45
C GLU A 201 -3.14 -7.99 12.07
N ASP A 202 -3.19 -8.55 10.85
CA ASP A 202 -3.45 -10.00 10.65
C ASP A 202 -3.41 -10.42 9.17
N MET A 203 -2.24 -10.30 8.51
CA MET A 203 -2.02 -10.90 7.18
C MET A 203 -0.72 -11.70 7.04
N TYR A 204 -0.22 -12.24 8.16
CA TYR A 204 0.76 -13.32 8.13
C TYR A 204 0.28 -14.51 8.97
N SER A 205 -0.75 -15.21 8.50
CA SER A 205 -1.00 -16.59 8.94
C SER A 205 -1.78 -17.41 7.91
N THR A 206 -1.04 -18.32 7.26
CA THR A 206 -1.49 -19.63 6.78
C THR A 206 -2.39 -19.69 5.53
N ARG A 207 -1.75 -19.66 4.36
CA ARG A 207 -2.16 -20.53 3.24
C ARG A 207 -0.97 -21.41 2.84
N ARG A 208 -0.86 -22.58 3.47
CA ARG A 208 -0.09 -23.69 2.91
C ARG A 208 -0.71 -24.03 1.55
N ILE A 209 0.04 -23.80 0.48
CA ILE A 209 -0.25 -24.43 -0.81
C ILE A 209 0.47 -25.77 -0.75
N ASP A 210 -0.30 -26.84 -0.68
CA ASP A 210 0.19 -28.20 -0.86
C ASP A 210 0.77 -28.34 -2.27
N ILE A 211 2.09 -28.47 -2.35
CA ILE A 211 2.78 -28.95 -3.54
C ILE A 211 2.85 -30.47 -3.39
N SER A 212 1.85 -31.17 -3.93
CA SER A 212 1.95 -32.61 -4.14
C SER A 212 1.29 -33.01 -5.47
N GLY A 213 2.08 -33.67 -6.32
CA GLY A 213 1.61 -34.61 -7.32
C GLY A 213 1.33 -34.07 -8.73
N GLY A 214 2.33 -34.10 -9.60
CA GLY A 214 2.14 -33.83 -11.03
C GLY A 214 3.36 -34.13 -11.91
N VAL A 215 3.98 -35.30 -11.73
CA VAL A 215 4.94 -35.85 -12.70
C VAL A 215 4.16 -36.56 -13.80
N SER A 216 4.15 -36.00 -15.00
CA SER A 216 3.89 -36.68 -16.28
C SER A 216 4.35 -35.70 -17.38
N GLY A 217 5.41 -35.93 -18.15
CA GLY A 217 5.72 -37.15 -18.88
C GLY A 217 5.26 -36.95 -20.33
N ALA A 218 6.12 -36.34 -21.16
CA ALA A 218 6.21 -36.46 -22.62
C ALA A 218 7.36 -35.57 -23.13
#